data_AF-A0A7K3Z324-F1
#
_entry.id   AF-A0A7K3Z324-F1
#
_cell.length_a   1.000
_cell.length_b   1.000
_cell.length_c   1.000
_cell.angle_alpha   90.00
_cell.angle_beta   90.00
_cell.angle_gamma   90.00
#
_symmetry.space_group_name_H-M   'P 1'
#
loop_
_entity.id
_entity.type
_entity.pdbx_description
1 polymer ?
#
loop_
_entity_poly.entity_id
_entity_poly.type
_entity_poly.pdbx_seq_one_letter_code
_entity_poly.pdbx_strand_id
1 'polypeptide(L)'
;MDVQTLKNDCDVEGLVKLLTDDDRSVRENAVLALGDLGDVSCALPLAQRLQDDYLDIRIAACASLIKMGNQVVEPLIQVLKDENCIVREGAVQALEKLRDTRAIYPLIEAFKDTNRKRISDALRSIGSASFFPLIDALKNEDSRIRVGAAKTLGDMKNPEAIGPLLKATKDNELVVREYARAAIYMIKRHNLKNQLQSKTK
;
A
#
# COMPACT_ATOMS: atom_id res chain seq x y z
N MET A 1 12.21 -3.16 -33.71
CA MET A 1 11.17 -2.10 -33.76
C MET A 1 11.37 -1.26 -32.52
N ASP A 2 11.59 0.05 -32.66
CA ASP A 2 11.95 0.89 -31.52
C ASP A 2 10.73 1.27 -30.67
N VAL A 3 10.97 1.58 -29.39
CA VAL A 3 9.93 1.92 -28.41
C VAL A 3 9.14 3.16 -28.84
N GLN A 4 9.79 4.11 -29.51
CA GLN A 4 9.16 5.37 -29.88
C GLN A 4 8.11 5.17 -30.98
N THR A 5 8.38 4.31 -31.94
CA THR A 5 7.44 3.93 -33.00
C THR A 5 6.21 3.27 -32.40
N LEU A 6 6.40 2.26 -31.53
CA LEU A 6 5.30 1.58 -30.84
C LEU A 6 4.44 2.54 -30.00
N LYS A 7 5.09 3.48 -29.31
CA LYS A 7 4.40 4.51 -28.54
C LYS A 7 3.57 5.44 -29.44
N ASN A 8 4.12 5.88 -30.57
CA ASN A 8 3.42 6.75 -31.52
C ASN A 8 2.20 6.04 -32.14
N ASP A 9 2.31 4.73 -32.37
CA ASP A 9 1.24 3.90 -32.92
C ASP A 9 0.22 3.44 -31.87
N CYS A 10 0.41 3.82 -30.59
CA CYS A 10 -0.37 3.35 -29.45
C CYS A 10 -0.42 1.81 -29.33
N ASP A 11 0.64 1.11 -29.77
CA ASP A 11 0.72 -0.35 -29.73
C ASP A 11 1.11 -0.83 -28.31
N VAL A 12 0.08 -0.94 -27.46
CA VAL A 12 0.23 -1.41 -26.07
C VAL A 12 0.77 -2.85 -26.02
N GLU A 13 0.35 -3.73 -26.93
CA GLU A 13 0.79 -5.13 -26.93
C GLU A 13 2.27 -5.24 -27.30
N GLY A 14 2.71 -4.48 -28.31
CA GLY A 14 4.11 -4.36 -28.70
C GLY A 14 4.96 -3.83 -27.55
N LEU A 15 4.51 -2.77 -26.87
CA LEU A 15 5.23 -2.21 -25.72
C LEU A 15 5.29 -3.17 -24.53
N VAL A 16 4.22 -3.94 -24.27
CA VAL A 16 4.22 -4.97 -23.22
C VAL A 16 5.27 -6.05 -23.49
N LYS A 17 5.49 -6.44 -24.75
CA LYS A 17 6.56 -7.40 -25.12
C LYS A 17 7.95 -6.85 -24.81
N LEU A 18 8.17 -5.55 -24.95
CA LEU A 18 9.46 -4.90 -24.66
C LEU A 18 9.74 -4.75 -23.15
N LEU A 19 8.77 -5.05 -22.28
CA LEU A 19 9.01 -5.05 -20.83
C LEU A 19 9.99 -6.15 -20.41
N THR A 20 10.23 -7.19 -21.21
CA THR A 20 11.17 -8.28 -20.92
C THR A 20 12.39 -8.27 -21.83
N ASP A 21 12.66 -7.15 -22.50
CA ASP A 21 13.84 -7.02 -23.36
C ASP A 21 15.15 -7.17 -22.55
N ASP A 22 16.19 -7.74 -23.14
CA ASP A 22 17.49 -7.89 -22.47
C ASP A 22 18.14 -6.52 -22.21
N ASP A 23 17.89 -5.55 -23.09
CA ASP A 23 18.39 -4.19 -22.94
C ASP A 23 17.57 -3.41 -21.90
N ARG A 24 18.23 -3.04 -20.79
CA ARG A 24 17.68 -2.21 -19.72
C ARG A 24 17.01 -0.95 -20.25
N SER A 25 17.65 -0.24 -21.18
CA SER A 25 17.13 1.01 -21.74
C SER A 25 15.86 0.77 -22.56
N VAL A 26 15.74 -0.38 -23.24
CA VAL A 26 14.51 -0.75 -23.94
C VAL A 26 13.38 -1.02 -22.93
N ARG A 27 13.66 -1.79 -21.87
CA ARG A 27 12.68 -2.05 -20.81
C ARG A 27 12.19 -0.77 -20.12
N GLU A 28 13.12 0.10 -19.72
CA GLU A 28 12.80 1.36 -19.06
C GLU A 28 11.91 2.25 -19.95
N ASN A 29 12.29 2.41 -21.22
CA ASN A 29 11.51 3.20 -22.17
C ASN A 29 10.12 2.59 -22.40
N ALA A 30 9.99 1.27 -22.45
CA ALA A 30 8.69 0.60 -22.58
C ALA A 30 7.80 0.85 -21.34
N VAL A 31 8.36 0.76 -20.14
CA VAL A 31 7.67 1.08 -18.87
C VAL A 31 7.14 2.52 -18.86
N LEU A 32 7.96 3.48 -19.30
CA LEU A 32 7.57 4.89 -19.36
C LEU A 32 6.52 5.12 -20.45
N ALA A 33 6.68 4.53 -21.63
CA ALA A 33 5.74 4.64 -22.74
C ALA A 33 4.35 4.11 -22.36
N LEU A 34 4.26 2.94 -21.71
CA LEU A 34 3.00 2.38 -21.24
C LEU A 34 2.31 3.27 -20.18
N GLY A 35 3.09 3.82 -19.24
CA GLY A 35 2.58 4.79 -18.27
C GLY A 35 2.05 6.07 -18.90
N ASP A 36 2.68 6.53 -19.99
CA ASP A 36 2.24 7.70 -20.76
C ASP A 36 0.97 7.43 -21.56
N LEU A 37 0.83 6.24 -22.14
CA LEU A 37 -0.38 5.83 -22.88
C LEU A 37 -1.57 5.66 -21.94
N GLY A 38 -1.35 5.20 -20.71
CA GLY A 38 -2.39 5.16 -19.69
C GLY A 38 -3.39 4.02 -19.85
N ASP A 39 -3.14 3.04 -20.72
CA ASP A 39 -4.04 1.92 -20.97
C ASP A 39 -4.01 0.91 -19.81
N VAL A 40 -5.12 0.76 -19.09
CA VAL A 40 -5.25 -0.12 -17.92
C VAL A 40 -4.94 -1.60 -18.23
N SER A 41 -5.07 -2.05 -19.48
CA SER A 41 -4.75 -3.43 -19.87
C SER A 41 -3.28 -3.81 -19.61
N CYS A 42 -2.38 -2.82 -19.59
CA CYS A 42 -0.97 -3.05 -19.30
C CYS A 42 -0.62 -2.98 -17.80
N ALA A 43 -1.59 -2.70 -16.90
CA ALA A 43 -1.32 -2.48 -15.49
C ALA A 43 -0.69 -3.70 -14.79
N LEU A 44 -1.15 -4.92 -15.09
CA LEU A 44 -0.57 -6.14 -14.52
C LEU A 44 0.85 -6.43 -15.07
N PRO A 45 1.10 -6.41 -16.40
CA PRO A 45 2.46 -6.48 -16.93
C PRO A 45 3.41 -5.41 -16.36
N LEU A 46 2.93 -4.17 -16.21
CA LEU A 46 3.70 -3.07 -15.66
C LEU A 46 4.02 -3.29 -14.18
N ALA A 47 3.07 -3.81 -13.40
CA ALA A 47 3.29 -4.18 -12.00
C ALA A 47 4.36 -5.27 -11.84
N GLN A 48 4.51 -6.17 -12.80
CA GLN A 48 5.60 -7.16 -12.81
C GLN A 48 6.99 -6.52 -12.99
N ARG A 49 7.10 -5.24 -13.32
CA ARG A 49 8.37 -4.49 -13.34
C ARG A 49 8.73 -3.86 -12.00
N LEU A 50 7.86 -3.94 -10.99
CA LEU A 50 8.17 -3.54 -9.61
C LEU A 50 9.28 -4.40 -8.98
N GLN A 51 9.58 -5.56 -9.57
CA GLN A 51 10.66 -6.48 -9.19
C GLN A 51 11.82 -6.51 -10.19
N ASP A 52 11.92 -5.58 -11.14
CA ASP A 52 13.05 -5.54 -12.08
C ASP A 52 14.38 -5.44 -11.32
N ASP A 53 15.45 -6.03 -11.84
CA ASP A 53 16.79 -6.02 -11.23
C ASP A 53 17.30 -4.58 -11.01
N TYR A 54 16.95 -3.68 -11.92
CA TYR A 54 17.40 -2.29 -11.92
C TYR A 54 16.43 -1.39 -11.15
N LEU A 55 16.96 -0.64 -10.18
CA LEU A 55 16.18 0.20 -9.26
C LEU A 55 15.38 1.29 -10.00
N ASP A 56 15.97 1.90 -11.00
CA ASP A 56 15.36 2.89 -11.89
C ASP A 56 14.13 2.33 -12.62
N ILE A 57 14.18 1.09 -13.11
CA ILE A 57 13.01 0.44 -13.74
C ILE A 57 11.91 0.20 -12.70
N ARG A 58 12.26 -0.25 -11.49
CA ARG A 58 11.28 -0.41 -10.40
C ARG A 58 10.60 0.91 -10.05
N ILE A 59 11.37 2.00 -9.99
CA ILE A 59 10.86 3.36 -9.73
C ILE A 59 9.97 3.81 -10.89
N ALA A 60 10.40 3.63 -12.13
CA ALA A 60 9.65 3.97 -13.33
C ALA A 60 8.32 3.21 -13.39
N ALA A 61 8.31 1.90 -13.09
CA ALA A 61 7.10 1.09 -13.06
C ALA A 61 6.08 1.60 -12.03
N CYS A 62 6.55 1.90 -10.82
CA CYS A 62 5.73 2.49 -9.77
C CYS A 62 5.19 3.87 -10.19
N ALA A 63 6.04 4.73 -10.75
CA ALA A 63 5.65 6.06 -11.22
C ALA A 63 4.63 5.99 -12.38
N SER A 64 4.84 5.09 -13.33
CA SER A 64 3.91 4.84 -14.45
C SER A 64 2.55 4.36 -13.93
N LEU A 65 2.51 3.39 -13.02
CA LEU A 65 1.26 2.93 -12.39
C LEU A 65 0.52 4.05 -11.67
N ILE A 66 1.24 4.90 -10.93
CA ILE A 66 0.64 6.06 -10.25
C ILE A 66 0.12 7.08 -11.27
N LYS A 67 0.86 7.32 -12.36
CA LYS A 67 0.48 8.24 -13.44
C LYS A 67 -0.81 7.78 -14.14
N MET A 68 -1.01 6.48 -14.28
CA MET A 68 -2.25 5.92 -14.82
C MET A 68 -3.47 6.22 -13.94
N GLY A 69 -3.27 6.52 -12.65
CA GLY A 69 -4.34 6.97 -11.74
C GLY A 69 -5.25 5.85 -11.25
N ASN A 70 -6.47 6.22 -10.83
CA ASN A 70 -7.35 5.31 -10.08
C ASN A 70 -7.87 4.09 -10.88
N GLN A 71 -7.72 4.06 -12.21
CA GLN A 71 -8.07 2.90 -13.02
C GLN A 71 -7.19 1.67 -12.71
N VAL A 72 -5.96 1.86 -12.21
CA VAL A 72 -5.08 0.74 -11.87
C VAL A 72 -5.28 0.19 -10.45
N VAL A 73 -6.21 0.75 -9.67
CA VAL A 73 -6.45 0.32 -8.28
C VAL A 73 -6.87 -1.15 -8.21
N GLU A 74 -7.80 -1.59 -9.06
CA GLU A 74 -8.23 -2.99 -9.07
C GLU A 74 -7.11 -3.95 -9.52
N PRO A 75 -6.36 -3.68 -10.61
CA PRO A 75 -5.13 -4.41 -10.91
C PRO A 75 -4.15 -4.48 -9.74
N LEU A 76 -3.85 -3.34 -9.08
CA LEU A 76 -2.92 -3.29 -7.96
C LEU A 76 -3.41 -4.08 -6.73
N ILE A 77 -4.72 -4.12 -6.48
CA ILE A 77 -5.33 -4.96 -5.45
C ILE A 77 -5.08 -6.45 -5.74
N GLN A 78 -5.10 -6.87 -7.00
CA GLN A 78 -4.76 -8.25 -7.37
C GLN A 78 -3.28 -8.54 -7.09
N VAL A 79 -2.40 -7.58 -7.39
CA VAL A 79 -0.94 -7.68 -7.18
C VAL A 79 -0.56 -7.78 -5.70
N LEU A 80 -1.42 -7.36 -4.77
CA LEU A 80 -1.21 -7.61 -3.33
C LEU A 80 -1.16 -9.10 -2.97
N LYS A 81 -1.57 -10.00 -3.86
CA LYS A 81 -1.52 -11.46 -3.69
C LYS A 81 -0.37 -12.12 -4.45
N ASP A 82 0.51 -11.33 -5.07
CA ASP A 82 1.65 -11.85 -5.82
C ASP A 82 2.58 -12.65 -4.90
N GLU A 83 3.19 -13.72 -5.43
CA GLU A 83 4.09 -14.59 -4.66
C GLU A 83 5.37 -13.84 -4.24
N ASN A 84 5.84 -12.89 -5.07
CA ASN A 84 7.01 -12.10 -4.79
C ASN A 84 6.68 -10.93 -3.84
N CYS A 85 7.35 -10.91 -2.68
CA CYS A 85 7.17 -9.87 -1.67
C CYS A 85 7.57 -8.47 -2.15
N ILE A 86 8.54 -8.35 -3.07
CA ILE A 86 8.96 -7.08 -3.66
C ILE A 86 7.82 -6.50 -4.52
N VAL A 87 7.17 -7.36 -5.30
CA VAL A 87 6.00 -6.96 -6.12
C VAL A 87 4.85 -6.52 -5.22
N ARG A 88 4.53 -7.29 -4.16
CA ARG A 88 3.51 -6.89 -3.17
C ARG A 88 3.83 -5.54 -2.55
N GLU A 89 5.06 -5.31 -2.09
CA GLU A 89 5.47 -4.04 -1.49
C GLU A 89 5.38 -2.87 -2.48
N GLY A 90 5.76 -3.08 -3.74
CA GLY A 90 5.60 -2.08 -4.80
C GLY A 90 4.14 -1.72 -5.04
N ALA A 91 3.23 -2.71 -5.04
CA ALA A 91 1.80 -2.46 -5.17
C ALA A 91 1.25 -1.68 -3.97
N VAL A 92 1.67 -1.99 -2.74
CA VAL A 92 1.30 -1.21 -1.55
C VAL A 92 1.77 0.24 -1.68
N GLN A 93 2.98 0.47 -2.17
CA GLN A 93 3.52 1.81 -2.39
C GLN A 93 2.70 2.59 -3.43
N ALA A 94 2.32 1.95 -4.55
CA ALA A 94 1.48 2.59 -5.54
C ALA A 94 0.09 2.93 -4.97
N LEU A 95 -0.54 2.00 -4.25
CA LEU A 95 -1.84 2.21 -3.58
C LEU A 95 -1.79 3.31 -2.51
N GLU A 96 -0.69 3.43 -1.76
CA GLU A 96 -0.45 4.53 -0.81
C GLU A 96 -0.51 5.90 -1.50
N LYS A 97 0.05 6.00 -2.71
CA LYS A 97 0.07 7.26 -3.48
C LYS A 97 -1.27 7.57 -4.13
N LEU A 98 -1.98 6.54 -4.60
CA LEU A 98 -3.32 6.69 -5.19
C LEU A 98 -4.39 7.05 -4.15
N ARG A 99 -4.23 6.58 -2.90
CA ARG A 99 -5.14 6.88 -1.76
C ARG A 99 -6.61 6.53 -2.00
N ASP A 100 -6.87 5.58 -2.90
CA ASP A 100 -8.22 5.14 -3.22
C ASP A 100 -8.78 4.24 -2.10
N THR A 101 -10.00 4.51 -1.67
CA THR A 101 -10.64 3.80 -0.55
C THR A 101 -10.96 2.35 -0.87
N ARG A 102 -11.04 1.97 -2.15
CA ARG A 102 -11.21 0.56 -2.58
C ARG A 102 -10.07 -0.32 -2.09
N ALA A 103 -8.89 0.24 -1.85
CA ALA A 103 -7.72 -0.48 -1.36
C ALA A 103 -7.77 -0.82 0.14
N ILE A 104 -8.68 -0.25 0.94
CA ILE A 104 -8.64 -0.36 2.41
C ILE A 104 -8.73 -1.82 2.89
N TYR A 105 -9.77 -2.55 2.50
CA TYR A 105 -9.93 -3.95 2.94
C TYR A 105 -8.85 -4.87 2.36
N PRO A 106 -8.48 -4.77 1.07
CA PRO A 106 -7.34 -5.52 0.53
C PRO A 106 -6.02 -5.27 1.28
N LEU A 107 -5.72 -4.02 1.62
CA LEU A 107 -4.53 -3.68 2.41
C LEU A 107 -4.60 -4.27 3.82
N ILE A 108 -5.77 -4.26 4.47
CA ILE A 108 -5.96 -4.91 5.77
C ILE A 108 -5.69 -6.41 5.68
N GLU A 109 -6.20 -7.09 4.64
CA GLU A 109 -5.94 -8.51 4.44
C GLU A 109 -4.45 -8.81 4.18
N ALA A 110 -3.75 -7.91 3.47
CA ALA A 110 -2.32 -8.04 3.20
C ALA A 110 -1.42 -7.97 4.45
N PHE A 111 -1.94 -7.61 5.64
CA PHE A 111 -1.17 -7.76 6.90
C PHE A 111 -0.74 -9.21 7.20
N LYS A 112 -1.36 -10.20 6.56
CA LYS A 112 -1.03 -11.62 6.69
C LYS A 112 0.41 -11.95 6.26
N ASP A 113 0.87 -11.38 5.16
CA ASP A 113 2.09 -11.83 4.47
C ASP A 113 2.92 -10.69 3.87
N THR A 114 2.47 -9.45 4.05
CA THR A 114 3.15 -8.25 3.54
C THR A 114 3.65 -7.38 4.68
N ASN A 115 4.66 -6.56 4.40
CA ASN A 115 5.32 -5.72 5.37
C ASN A 115 4.34 -4.77 6.09
N ARG A 116 4.08 -5.06 7.37
CA ARG A 116 3.09 -4.33 8.17
C ARG A 116 3.33 -2.83 8.22
N LYS A 117 4.60 -2.38 8.18
CA LYS A 117 4.91 -0.94 8.19
C LYS A 117 4.37 -0.27 6.92
N ARG A 118 4.63 -0.86 5.75
CA ARG A 118 4.15 -0.36 4.46
C ARG A 118 2.62 -0.30 4.42
N ILE A 119 1.95 -1.36 4.88
CA ILE A 119 0.48 -1.40 4.96
C ILE A 119 -0.05 -0.32 5.90
N SER A 120 0.54 -0.15 7.09
CA SER A 120 0.15 0.93 8.02
C SER A 120 0.29 2.31 7.38
N ASP A 121 1.39 2.57 6.67
CA ASP A 121 1.65 3.84 6.01
C ASP A 121 0.65 4.11 4.87
N ALA A 122 0.30 3.08 4.09
CA ALA A 122 -0.73 3.12 3.06
C ALA A 122 -2.13 3.43 3.63
N LEU A 123 -2.58 2.68 4.63
CA LEU A 123 -3.89 2.89 5.26
C LEU A 123 -4.00 4.28 5.92
N ARG A 124 -2.93 4.73 6.58
CA ARG A 124 -2.86 6.10 7.11
C ARG A 124 -2.92 7.17 6.03
N SER A 125 -2.30 6.93 4.87
CA SER A 125 -2.29 7.86 3.74
C SER A 125 -3.66 7.97 3.07
N ILE A 126 -4.43 6.87 3.03
CA ILE A 126 -5.85 6.90 2.63
C ILE A 126 -6.68 7.72 3.62
N GLY A 127 -6.32 7.70 4.91
CA GLY A 127 -6.84 8.62 5.92
C GLY A 127 -8.01 8.07 6.73
N SER A 128 -8.94 8.93 7.13
CA SER A 128 -10.00 8.62 8.12
C SER A 128 -10.93 7.49 7.69
N ALA A 129 -11.11 7.27 6.38
CA ALA A 129 -11.91 6.16 5.85
C ALA A 129 -11.37 4.78 6.27
N SER A 130 -10.07 4.66 6.57
CA SER A 130 -9.48 3.41 7.06
C SER A 130 -9.78 3.11 8.53
N PHE A 131 -10.26 4.10 9.30
CA PHE A 131 -10.36 4.02 10.76
C PHE A 131 -11.32 2.93 11.24
N PHE A 132 -12.59 2.96 10.82
CA PHE A 132 -13.57 1.95 11.24
C PHE A 132 -13.25 0.54 10.71
N PRO A 133 -12.83 0.36 9.44
CA PRO A 133 -12.33 -0.93 8.97
C PRO A 133 -11.19 -1.49 9.83
N LEU A 134 -10.26 -0.65 10.30
CA LEU A 134 -9.19 -1.06 11.21
C LEU A 134 -9.73 -1.46 12.61
N ILE A 135 -10.78 -0.81 13.11
CA ILE A 135 -11.43 -1.20 14.37
C ILE A 135 -12.07 -2.58 14.25
N ASP A 136 -12.69 -2.89 13.12
CA ASP A 136 -13.25 -4.23 12.88
C ASP A 136 -12.16 -5.28 12.68
N ALA A 137 -11.04 -4.91 12.05
CA ALA A 137 -9.88 -5.78 11.89
C ALA A 137 -9.24 -6.23 13.23
N LEU A 138 -9.47 -5.51 14.34
CA LEU A 138 -9.07 -5.97 15.69
C LEU A 138 -9.79 -7.25 16.14
N LYS A 139 -10.85 -7.67 15.44
CA LYS A 139 -11.62 -8.89 15.74
C LYS A 139 -11.35 -10.01 14.73
N ASN A 140 -10.45 -9.80 13.77
CA ASN A 140 -10.14 -10.77 12.73
C ASN A 140 -9.57 -12.07 13.33
N GLU A 141 -9.88 -13.21 12.72
CA GLU A 141 -9.37 -14.52 13.16
C GLU A 141 -7.84 -14.61 13.10
N ASP A 142 -7.23 -13.97 12.09
CA ASP A 142 -5.79 -13.93 11.91
C ASP A 142 -5.13 -12.89 12.84
N SER A 143 -4.25 -13.36 13.72
CA SER A 143 -3.56 -12.50 14.69
C SER A 143 -2.63 -11.48 14.02
N ARG A 144 -2.13 -11.75 12.82
CA ARG A 144 -1.27 -10.81 12.07
C ARG A 144 -2.07 -9.60 11.62
N ILE A 145 -3.33 -9.80 11.20
CA ILE A 145 -4.26 -8.72 10.89
C ILE A 145 -4.57 -7.91 12.15
N ARG A 146 -4.88 -8.59 13.27
CA ARG A 146 -5.16 -7.90 14.54
C ARG A 146 -3.98 -7.04 15.02
N VAL A 147 -2.74 -7.56 14.91
CA VAL A 147 -1.51 -6.81 15.21
C VAL A 147 -1.36 -5.60 14.28
N GLY A 148 -1.52 -5.80 12.97
CA GLY A 148 -1.46 -4.73 11.98
C GLY A 148 -2.47 -3.62 12.25
N ALA A 149 -3.70 -4.00 12.59
CA ALA A 149 -4.77 -3.11 12.98
C ALA A 149 -4.42 -2.30 14.24
N ALA A 150 -4.00 -2.97 15.31
CA ALA A 150 -3.63 -2.32 16.58
C ALA A 150 -2.50 -1.32 16.39
N LYS A 151 -1.44 -1.70 15.67
CA LYS A 151 -0.32 -0.81 15.33
C LYS A 151 -0.83 0.42 14.57
N THR A 152 -1.59 0.22 13.50
CA THR A 152 -2.04 1.30 12.61
C THR A 152 -2.97 2.27 13.34
N LEU A 153 -3.89 1.78 14.17
CA LEU A 153 -4.75 2.63 15.01
C LEU A 153 -3.94 3.47 16.03
N GLY A 154 -2.92 2.87 16.65
CA GLY A 154 -1.99 3.60 17.52
C GLY A 154 -1.24 4.71 16.77
N ASP A 155 -0.80 4.40 15.56
CA ASP A 155 -0.12 5.31 14.65
C ASP A 155 -1.04 6.47 14.18
N MET A 156 -2.34 6.21 13.99
CA MET A 156 -3.36 7.23 13.66
C MET A 156 -3.67 8.17 14.83
N LYS A 157 -3.35 7.77 16.07
CA LYS A 157 -3.46 8.59 17.29
C LYS A 157 -4.88 9.11 17.59
N ASN A 158 -5.92 8.47 17.05
CA ASN A 158 -7.31 8.84 17.32
C ASN A 158 -7.77 8.27 18.69
N PRO A 159 -8.19 9.12 19.66
CA PRO A 159 -8.72 8.68 20.96
C PRO A 159 -9.88 7.67 20.89
N GLU A 160 -10.70 7.69 19.84
CA GLU A 160 -11.83 6.76 19.69
C GLU A 160 -11.38 5.30 19.62
N ALA A 161 -10.13 5.03 19.21
CA ALA A 161 -9.57 3.68 19.18
C ALA A 161 -9.29 3.11 20.59
N ILE A 162 -9.25 3.94 21.64
CA ILE A 162 -8.88 3.50 22.99
C ILE A 162 -9.82 2.39 23.48
N GLY A 163 -11.14 2.54 23.30
CA GLY A 163 -12.12 1.54 23.77
C GLY A 163 -11.93 0.17 23.10
N PRO A 164 -11.91 0.11 21.75
CA PRO A 164 -11.62 -1.13 21.02
C PRO A 164 -10.23 -1.72 21.32
N LEU A 165 -9.18 -0.89 21.41
CA LEU A 165 -7.85 -1.36 21.78
C LEU A 165 -7.82 -1.91 23.21
N LEU A 166 -8.60 -1.35 24.13
CA LEU A 166 -8.70 -1.86 25.51
C LEU A 166 -9.23 -3.30 25.51
N LYS A 167 -10.20 -3.62 24.64
CA LYS A 167 -10.66 -5.01 24.46
C LYS A 167 -9.55 -5.90 23.91
N ALA A 168 -8.78 -5.41 22.92
CA ALA A 168 -7.64 -6.13 22.35
C ALA A 168 -6.48 -6.37 23.35
N THR A 169 -6.40 -5.62 24.46
CA THR A 169 -5.43 -5.95 25.54
C THR A 169 -5.72 -7.27 26.27
N LYS A 170 -6.92 -7.85 26.04
CA LYS A 170 -7.34 -9.16 26.54
C LYS A 170 -7.35 -10.24 25.45
N ASP A 171 -6.74 -9.97 24.28
CA ASP A 171 -6.62 -10.93 23.19
C ASP A 171 -5.89 -12.21 23.64
N ASN A 172 -6.19 -13.34 23.01
CA ASN A 172 -5.54 -14.63 23.30
C ASN A 172 -4.04 -14.60 22.95
N GLU A 173 -3.67 -13.86 21.91
CA GLU A 173 -2.28 -13.75 21.44
C GLU A 173 -1.52 -12.67 22.20
N LEU A 174 -0.36 -13.03 22.75
CA LEU A 174 0.49 -12.11 23.52
C LEU A 174 0.87 -10.88 22.69
N VAL A 175 1.25 -11.10 21.43
CA VAL A 175 1.70 -10.03 20.53
C VAL A 175 0.57 -9.01 20.31
N VAL A 176 -0.68 -9.46 20.12
CA VAL A 176 -1.83 -8.55 19.95
C VAL A 176 -2.02 -7.69 21.21
N ARG A 177 -1.92 -8.30 22.41
CA ARG A 177 -2.03 -7.57 23.68
C ARG A 177 -0.96 -6.48 23.82
N GLU A 178 0.28 -6.78 23.45
CA GLU A 178 1.40 -5.83 23.51
C GLU A 178 1.21 -4.64 22.57
N TYR A 179 0.86 -4.91 21.32
CA TYR A 179 0.58 -3.85 20.35
C TYR A 179 -0.62 -2.99 20.74
N ALA A 180 -1.68 -3.60 21.29
CA ALA A 180 -2.83 -2.85 21.80
C ALA A 180 -2.44 -1.91 22.95
N ARG A 181 -1.63 -2.39 23.91
CA ARG A 181 -1.11 -1.55 25.02
C ARG A 181 -0.22 -0.41 24.50
N ALA A 182 0.69 -0.72 23.59
CA ALA A 182 1.55 0.29 22.97
C ALA A 182 0.74 1.35 22.23
N ALA A 183 -0.27 0.94 21.46
CA ALA A 183 -1.17 1.83 20.75
C ALA A 183 -1.93 2.77 21.70
N ILE A 184 -2.50 2.23 22.78
CA ILE A 184 -3.18 3.04 23.82
C ILE A 184 -2.21 4.06 24.44
N TYR A 185 -0.98 3.64 24.76
CA TYR A 185 0.04 4.54 25.30
C TYR A 185 0.36 5.68 24.32
N MET A 186 0.57 5.36 23.04
CA MET A 186 0.85 6.37 22.00
C MET A 186 -0.28 7.39 21.86
N ILE A 187 -1.53 6.93 21.82
CA ILE A 187 -2.71 7.80 21.71
C ILE A 187 -2.82 8.71 22.94
N LYS A 188 -2.76 8.14 24.15
CA LYS A 188 -2.85 8.93 25.40
C LYS A 188 -1.73 9.95 25.52
N ARG A 189 -0.49 9.56 25.21
CA ARG A 189 0.68 10.46 25.24
C ARG A 189 0.52 11.62 24.26
N HIS A 190 0.00 11.36 23.05
CA HIS A 190 -0.24 12.40 22.07
C HIS A 190 -1.33 13.39 22.53
N ASN A 191 -2.45 12.89 23.03
CA ASN A 191 -3.55 13.74 23.48
C ASN A 191 -3.16 14.61 24.68
N LEU A 192 -2.41 14.06 25.64
CA LEU A 192 -1.90 14.83 26.78
C LEU A 192 -0.98 15.97 26.33
N LYS A 193 -0.06 15.71 25.39
CA LYS A 193 0.83 16.75 24.83
C LYS A 193 0.02 17.88 24.18
N ASN A 194 -1.01 17.55 23.42
CA ASN A 194 -1.84 18.55 22.74
C ASN A 194 -2.64 19.41 23.75
N GLN A 195 -3.17 18.80 24.82
CA GLN A 195 -3.86 19.53 25.88
C GLN A 195 -2.96 20.47 26.67
N LEU A 196 -1.69 20.10 26.88
CA LEU A 196 -0.71 20.96 27.55
C LEU A 196 -0.35 22.16 26.66
N GLN A 197 -0.16 21.95 25.37
CA GLN A 197 0.16 23.02 24.41
C GLN A 197 -0.98 24.02 24.20
N SER A 198 -2.24 23.57 24.26
CA SER A 198 -3.42 24.45 24.14
C SER A 198 -3.68 25.31 25.38
N LYS A 199 -3.08 24.98 26.53
CA LYS A 199 -3.19 25.77 27.77
C LYS A 199 -2.11 26.86 27.91
N THR A 200 -1.08 26.81 27.06
CA THR A 200 0.05 27.74 27.05
C THR A 200 -0.04 28.79 25.93
N LYS A 201 -1.13 28.82 25.15
CA LYS A 201 -1.45 29.84 24.15
C LYS A 201 -2.68 30.62 24.60
#